data_AF-A0A926V648-F1
#
_entry.id   AF-A0A926V648-F1
#
_cell.length_a   1.000
_cell.length_b   1.000
_cell.length_c   1.000
_cell.angle_alpha   90.00
_cell.angle_beta   90.00
_cell.angle_gamma   90.00
#
_symmetry.space_group_name_H-M   'P 1'
#
loop_
_entity.id
_entity.type
_entity.pdbx_description
1 polymer ?
#
loop_
_entity_poly.entity_id
_entity_poly.type
_entity_poly.pdbx_seq_one_letter_code
_entity_poly.pdbx_strand_id
1 'polypeptide(L)'
;MTKKASASLSIQAILIVAIAWAVISLMFFLLFSVPLPGQGRPIWYNVTTYILENLAFLGAGLLCFRNWRSSQIVSGRVVWLLIGLGMISFFIGNLILFWWEVVWGKSPDVSPGDFFFLLMYVLVGIGMWLAITSRKLNLTLLQWLLVLGIAVAGAGLSYVIYNGVGSTAALLEAPAIAQEVPATTSSPAPFTAPPNPSVAPTPAPIAPAADAPQEENSNIPGWANAMTEQLEPFSDAISVAYVAGDLLLLMAASSLLLAFWGGRFSLSWRFIAAGALCFYIADTWFLYATTYITDYQTGALPEVFWIFSACLFAMGAALEYDLSGRSRRTSRRRG
;
A
#
# COMPACT_ATOMS: atom_id res chain seq x y z
N MET A 1 26.51 38.27 13.68
CA MET A 1 25.40 37.30 13.80
C MET A 1 25.62 36.15 12.81
N THR A 2 26.26 35.08 13.27
CA THR A 2 26.42 33.84 12.50
C THR A 2 25.08 33.10 12.48
N LYS A 3 24.43 33.02 11.32
CA LYS A 3 23.27 32.15 11.13
C LYS A 3 23.69 30.72 11.47
N LYS A 4 23.10 30.16 12.54
CA LYS A 4 23.19 28.75 12.90
C LYS A 4 22.66 27.97 11.69
N ALA A 5 23.55 27.33 10.93
CA ALA A 5 23.15 26.47 9.83
C ALA A 5 22.28 25.36 10.42
N SER A 6 21.02 25.24 9.99
CA SER A 6 20.15 24.16 10.45
C SER A 6 20.82 22.84 10.12
N ALA A 7 20.99 21.97 11.11
CA ALA A 7 21.52 20.63 10.89
C ALA A 7 20.56 19.89 9.94
N SER A 8 20.93 19.79 8.66
CA SER A 8 20.21 18.94 7.73
C SER A 8 20.34 17.49 8.22
N LEU A 9 19.22 16.79 8.35
CA LEU A 9 19.20 15.38 8.74
C LEU A 9 20.18 14.58 7.85
N SER A 10 21.04 13.76 8.47
CA SER A 10 21.99 12.94 7.72
C SER A 10 21.24 12.00 6.78
N ILE A 11 21.73 11.84 5.55
CA ILE A 11 21.13 10.90 4.58
C ILE A 11 21.12 9.49 5.15
N GLN A 12 22.19 9.07 5.85
CA GLN A 12 22.24 7.77 6.51
C GLN A 12 21.11 7.60 7.53
N ALA A 13 20.78 8.65 8.29
CA ALA A 13 19.66 8.61 9.23
C ALA A 13 18.33 8.44 8.50
N ILE A 14 18.12 9.13 7.36
CA ILE A 14 16.89 8.96 6.56
C ILE A 14 16.77 7.52 6.04
N LEU A 15 17.85 6.95 5.51
CA LEU A 15 17.85 5.56 5.02
C LEU A 15 17.57 4.56 6.15
N ILE A 16 18.22 4.72 7.30
CA ILE A 16 18.01 3.85 8.46
C ILE A 16 16.56 3.95 8.95
N VAL A 17 16.00 5.17 9.04
CA VAL A 17 14.61 5.37 9.45
C VAL A 17 13.64 4.73 8.46
N ALA A 18 13.85 4.89 7.15
CA ALA A 18 12.98 4.29 6.14
C ALA A 18 13.04 2.75 6.17
N ILE A 19 14.23 2.17 6.32
CA ILE A 19 14.41 0.71 6.45
C ILE A 19 13.76 0.21 7.75
N ALA A 20 14.01 0.88 8.87
CA ALA A 20 13.41 0.51 10.15
C ALA A 20 11.88 0.60 10.09
N TRP A 21 11.33 1.63 9.46
CA TRP A 21 9.88 1.79 9.28
C TRP A 21 9.29 0.65 8.45
N ALA A 22 9.92 0.29 7.32
CA ALA A 22 9.49 -0.84 6.52
C ALA A 22 9.54 -2.16 7.30
N VAL A 23 10.61 -2.42 8.06
CA VAL A 23 10.75 -3.63 8.88
C VAL A 23 9.70 -3.68 10.00
N ILE A 24 9.49 -2.57 10.71
CA ILE A 24 8.46 -2.47 11.76
C ILE A 24 7.08 -2.75 11.18
N SER A 25 6.74 -2.15 10.04
CA SER A 25 5.47 -2.40 9.37
C SER A 25 5.33 -3.85 8.94
N LEU A 26 6.36 -4.45 8.34
CA LEU A 26 6.33 -5.87 7.97
C LEU A 26 6.09 -6.78 9.17
N MET A 27 6.80 -6.54 10.27
CA MET A 27 6.61 -7.31 11.50
C MET A 27 5.19 -7.11 12.05
N PHE A 28 4.66 -5.89 12.01
CA PHE A 28 3.30 -5.61 12.45
C PHE A 28 2.26 -6.39 11.64
N PHE A 29 2.33 -6.34 10.31
CA PHE A 29 1.41 -7.11 9.47
C PHE A 29 1.59 -8.62 9.68
N LEU A 30 2.81 -9.14 9.71
CA LEU A 30 3.05 -10.57 9.92
C LEU A 30 2.50 -11.10 11.26
N LEU A 31 2.50 -10.28 12.30
CA LEU A 31 2.02 -10.67 13.62
C LEU A 31 0.51 -10.51 13.79
N PHE A 32 -0.12 -9.57 13.06
CA PHE A 32 -1.47 -9.12 13.39
C PHE A 32 -2.46 -9.06 12.21
N SER A 33 -2.04 -9.34 10.96
CA SER A 33 -2.92 -9.18 9.78
C SER A 33 -3.97 -10.28 9.61
N VAL A 34 -3.76 -11.43 10.25
CA VAL A 34 -4.66 -12.59 10.15
C VAL A 34 -5.76 -12.45 11.21
N PRO A 35 -7.03 -12.22 10.81
CA PRO A 35 -8.12 -12.16 11.76
C PRO A 35 -8.41 -13.54 12.37
N LEU A 36 -9.03 -13.55 13.55
CA LEU A 36 -9.53 -14.79 14.16
C LEU A 36 -10.71 -15.34 13.33
N PRO A 37 -10.87 -16.67 13.23
CA PRO A 37 -11.98 -17.27 12.50
C PRO A 37 -13.34 -16.72 12.98
N GLY A 38 -14.15 -16.20 12.05
CA GLY A 38 -15.46 -15.64 12.34
C GLY A 38 -15.46 -14.23 12.96
N GLN A 39 -14.30 -13.56 13.04
CA GLN A 39 -14.20 -12.18 13.50
C GLN A 39 -13.53 -11.29 12.45
N GLY A 40 -13.94 -10.02 12.37
CA GLY A 40 -13.24 -9.01 11.56
C GLY A 40 -11.91 -8.58 12.19
N ARG A 41 -11.14 -7.73 11.49
CA ARG A 41 -9.92 -7.17 12.08
C ARG A 41 -10.28 -6.17 13.18
N PRO A 42 -9.55 -6.15 14.32
CA PRO A 42 -9.86 -5.24 15.40
C PRO A 42 -9.54 -3.79 15.02
N ILE A 43 -10.31 -2.83 15.54
CA ILE A 43 -10.16 -1.39 15.19
C ILE A 43 -8.73 -0.88 15.40
N TRP A 44 -8.06 -1.28 16.49
CA TRP A 44 -6.69 -0.84 16.76
C TRP A 44 -5.71 -1.27 15.66
N TYR A 45 -5.96 -2.40 15.01
CA TYR A 45 -5.13 -2.90 13.90
C TYR A 45 -5.29 -1.97 12.70
N ASN A 46 -6.54 -1.70 12.29
CA ASN A 46 -6.83 -0.79 11.17
C ASN A 46 -6.29 0.62 11.44
N VAL A 47 -6.49 1.16 12.64
CA VAL A 47 -5.91 2.46 13.03
C VAL A 47 -4.38 2.46 12.87
N THR A 48 -3.72 1.38 13.29
CA THR A 48 -2.27 1.29 13.24
C THR A 48 -1.75 1.15 11.82
N THR A 49 -2.38 0.34 10.95
CA THR A 49 -1.98 0.22 9.54
C THR A 49 -2.09 1.57 8.83
N TYR A 50 -3.19 2.30 9.04
CA TYR A 50 -3.34 3.66 8.52
C TYR A 50 -2.26 4.62 9.03
N ILE A 51 -1.89 4.58 10.31
CA ILE A 51 -0.80 5.43 10.84
C ILE A 51 0.53 5.08 10.17
N LEU A 52 0.86 3.79 10.09
CA LEU A 52 2.12 3.33 9.51
C LEU A 52 2.26 3.75 8.04
N GLU A 53 1.18 3.62 7.28
CA GLU A 53 1.15 4.00 5.87
C GLU A 53 1.17 5.51 5.66
N ASN A 54 0.30 6.25 6.35
CA ASN A 54 0.22 7.70 6.23
C ASN A 54 1.54 8.39 6.60
N LEU A 55 2.21 7.96 7.66
CA LEU A 55 3.50 8.53 8.05
C LEU A 55 4.59 8.24 7.02
N ALA A 56 4.56 7.08 6.37
CA ALA A 56 5.50 6.75 5.30
C ALA A 56 5.31 7.66 4.09
N PHE A 57 4.06 7.83 3.61
CA PHE A 57 3.75 8.69 2.47
C PHE A 57 3.98 10.18 2.76
N LEU A 58 3.65 10.64 3.97
CA LEU A 58 3.97 11.99 4.42
C LEU A 58 5.48 12.22 4.42
N GLY A 59 6.26 11.28 4.98
CA GLY A 59 7.72 11.33 5.00
C GLY A 59 8.32 11.40 3.59
N ALA A 60 7.83 10.55 2.68
CA ALA A 60 8.24 10.55 1.27
C ALA A 60 7.92 11.89 0.59
N GLY A 61 6.71 12.41 0.77
CA GLY A 61 6.27 13.69 0.22
C GLY A 61 7.11 14.86 0.71
N LEU A 62 7.40 14.93 2.01
CA LEU A 62 8.25 15.98 2.60
C LEU A 62 9.69 15.94 2.06
N LEU A 63 10.26 14.76 1.87
CA LEU A 63 11.60 14.60 1.27
C LEU A 63 11.61 14.98 -0.21
N CYS A 64 10.54 14.70 -0.95
CA CYS A 64 10.37 15.15 -2.33
C CYS A 64 10.26 16.69 -2.40
N PHE A 65 9.49 17.33 -1.50
CA PHE A 65 9.43 18.78 -1.44
C PHE A 65 10.76 19.44 -1.06
N ARG A 66 11.55 18.80 -0.19
CA ARG A 66 12.93 19.23 0.09
C ARG A 66 13.75 19.26 -1.21
N ASN A 67 13.61 18.24 -2.06
CA ASN A 67 14.29 18.19 -3.34
C ASN A 67 13.76 19.28 -4.29
N TRP A 68 12.44 19.45 -4.40
CA TRP A 68 11.86 20.54 -5.20
C TRP A 68 12.38 21.94 -4.81
N ARG A 69 12.56 22.21 -3.51
CA ARG A 69 13.08 23.51 -3.03
C ARG A 69 14.57 23.68 -3.28
N SER A 70 15.31 22.62 -3.54
CA SER A 70 16.75 22.68 -3.78
C SER A 70 17.07 23.08 -5.21
N SER A 71 17.82 24.17 -5.37
CA SER A 71 18.34 24.62 -6.67
C SER A 71 19.47 23.73 -7.21
N GLN A 72 19.87 22.70 -6.45
CA GLN A 72 21.01 21.85 -6.78
C GLN A 72 20.60 20.51 -7.41
N ILE A 73 19.30 20.19 -7.43
CA ILE A 73 18.81 18.88 -7.86
C ILE A 73 19.02 18.67 -9.36
N VAL A 74 19.74 17.60 -9.68
CA VAL A 74 20.14 17.27 -11.05
C VAL A 74 18.96 16.74 -11.87
N SER A 75 18.05 15.99 -11.25
CA SER A 75 16.87 15.47 -11.94
C SER A 75 15.77 16.50 -12.25
N GLY A 76 15.96 17.78 -11.89
CA GLY A 76 14.99 18.83 -12.12
C GLY A 76 13.99 19.00 -10.98
N ARG A 77 13.69 20.25 -10.64
CA ARG A 77 12.84 20.61 -9.49
C ARG A 77 11.38 20.21 -9.70
N VAL A 78 10.87 20.32 -10.92
CA VAL A 78 9.46 20.02 -11.26
C VAL A 78 9.16 18.53 -11.09
N VAL A 79 10.11 17.65 -11.44
CA VAL A 79 10.00 16.20 -11.22
C VAL A 79 9.68 15.90 -9.76
N TRP A 80 10.46 16.46 -8.83
CA TRP A 80 10.25 16.22 -7.40
C TRP A 80 9.06 16.97 -6.81
N LEU A 81 8.63 18.08 -7.41
CA LEU A 81 7.38 18.74 -7.04
C LEU A 81 6.21 17.81 -7.32
N LEU A 82 6.14 17.26 -8.54
CA LEU A 82 5.05 16.38 -8.95
C LEU A 82 5.03 15.08 -8.16
N ILE A 83 6.18 14.41 -8.02
CA ILE A 83 6.27 13.21 -7.17
C ILE A 83 5.87 13.55 -5.72
N GLY A 84 6.34 14.66 -5.16
CA GLY A 84 5.98 15.08 -3.81
C GLY A 84 4.50 15.38 -3.63
N LEU A 85 3.89 16.10 -4.57
CA LEU A 85 2.44 16.34 -4.58
C LEU A 85 1.66 15.04 -4.72
N GLY A 86 2.14 14.08 -5.51
CA GLY A 86 1.53 12.76 -5.62
C GLY A 86 1.56 12.00 -4.29
N MET A 87 2.71 11.93 -3.61
CA MET A 87 2.82 11.28 -2.30
C MET A 87 1.89 11.92 -1.25
N ILE A 88 1.76 13.25 -1.27
CA ILE A 88 0.82 13.97 -0.39
C ILE A 88 -0.63 13.74 -0.80
N SER A 89 -0.92 13.59 -2.09
CA SER A 89 -2.27 13.25 -2.54
C SER A 89 -2.67 11.90 -1.99
N PHE A 90 -1.81 10.88 -2.09
CA PHE A 90 -2.08 9.56 -1.49
C PHE A 90 -2.29 9.64 0.03
N PHE A 91 -1.44 10.39 0.75
CA PHE A 91 -1.63 10.67 2.18
C PHE A 91 -3.01 11.29 2.48
N ILE A 92 -3.45 12.29 1.71
CA ILE A 92 -4.77 12.90 1.90
C ILE A 92 -5.89 11.91 1.60
N GLY A 93 -5.77 11.12 0.51
CA GLY A 93 -6.71 10.07 0.16
C GLY A 93 -6.89 9.07 1.31
N ASN A 94 -5.78 8.62 1.89
CA ASN A 94 -5.80 7.71 3.04
C ASN A 94 -6.39 8.31 4.31
N LEU A 95 -6.21 9.61 4.57
CA LEU A 95 -6.89 10.25 5.70
C LEU A 95 -8.41 10.28 5.51
N ILE A 96 -8.87 10.48 4.27
CA ILE A 96 -10.30 10.46 3.93
C ILE A 96 -10.83 9.03 4.06
N LEU A 97 -10.14 8.05 3.48
CA LEU A 97 -10.54 6.64 3.53
C LEU A 97 -10.57 6.11 4.97
N PHE A 98 -9.56 6.45 5.79
CA PHE A 98 -9.56 6.16 7.23
C PHE A 98 -10.84 6.64 7.92
N TRP A 99 -11.31 7.84 7.57
CA TRP A 99 -12.53 8.38 8.15
C TRP A 99 -13.78 7.59 7.73
N TRP A 100 -13.83 7.15 6.47
CA TRP A 100 -14.91 6.29 5.96
C TRP A 100 -14.90 4.91 6.61
N GLU A 101 -13.76 4.24 6.60
CA GLU A 101 -13.64 2.85 7.04
C GLU A 101 -13.64 2.70 8.55
N VAL A 102 -12.86 3.53 9.25
CA VAL A 102 -12.61 3.32 10.68
C VAL A 102 -13.56 4.14 11.54
N VAL A 103 -13.82 5.39 11.17
CA VAL A 103 -14.68 6.27 11.99
C VAL A 103 -16.16 6.02 11.71
N TRP A 104 -16.52 5.74 10.46
CA TRP A 104 -17.90 5.50 10.05
C TRP A 104 -18.24 4.03 9.78
N GLY A 105 -17.26 3.12 9.83
CA GLY A 105 -17.51 1.69 9.65
C GLY A 105 -18.01 1.32 8.25
N LYS A 106 -17.74 2.15 7.24
CA LYS A 106 -18.16 1.90 5.86
C LYS A 106 -17.07 1.21 5.06
N SER A 107 -17.44 0.27 4.22
CA SER A 107 -16.59 -0.31 3.17
C SER A 107 -17.14 0.08 1.79
N PRO A 108 -17.02 1.36 1.38
CA PRO A 108 -17.56 1.78 0.09
C PRO A 108 -16.67 1.27 -1.05
N ASP A 109 -17.26 0.84 -2.17
CA ASP A 109 -16.49 0.51 -3.37
C ASP A 109 -15.76 1.74 -3.94
N VAL A 110 -16.32 2.94 -3.70
CA VAL A 110 -15.73 4.24 -4.05
C VAL A 110 -15.92 5.23 -2.92
N SER A 111 -14.86 5.97 -2.64
CA SER A 111 -14.80 7.04 -1.65
C SER A 111 -14.34 8.36 -2.28
N PRO A 112 -14.48 9.50 -1.58
CA PRO A 112 -13.84 10.74 -2.01
C PRO A 112 -12.31 10.68 -1.97
N GLY A 113 -11.74 9.70 -1.27
CA GLY A 113 -10.30 9.43 -1.26
C GLY A 113 -9.78 9.03 -2.63
N ASP A 114 -10.60 8.38 -3.45
CA ASP A 114 -10.24 7.90 -4.78
C ASP A 114 -9.81 9.02 -5.73
N PHE A 115 -10.40 10.20 -5.61
CA PHE A 115 -9.94 11.38 -6.34
C PHE A 115 -8.45 11.67 -6.07
N PHE A 116 -8.03 11.57 -4.82
CA PHE A 116 -6.65 11.85 -4.42
C PHE A 116 -5.69 10.72 -4.77
N PHE A 117 -6.16 9.47 -4.74
CA PHE A 117 -5.37 8.32 -5.21
C PHE A 117 -5.13 8.40 -6.71
N LEU A 118 -6.15 8.68 -7.51
CA LEU A 118 -6.00 8.92 -8.96
C LEU A 118 -5.12 10.14 -9.26
N LEU A 119 -5.22 11.20 -8.44
CA LEU A 119 -4.34 12.36 -8.56
C LEU A 119 -2.87 11.99 -8.28
N MET A 120 -2.61 11.07 -7.33
CA MET A 120 -1.26 10.54 -7.11
C MET A 120 -0.70 9.89 -8.38
N TYR A 121 -1.48 9.02 -9.04
CA TYR A 121 -1.08 8.37 -10.29
C TYR A 121 -0.68 9.38 -11.37
N VAL A 122 -1.52 10.39 -11.59
CA VAL A 122 -1.26 11.43 -12.59
C VAL A 122 0.02 12.20 -12.25
N LEU A 123 0.16 12.65 -11.01
CA LEU A 123 1.29 13.48 -10.60
C LEU A 123 2.61 12.70 -10.58
N VAL A 124 2.64 11.51 -9.99
CA VAL A 124 3.83 10.64 -9.95
C VAL A 124 4.19 10.19 -11.36
N GLY A 125 3.21 9.76 -12.16
CA GLY A 125 3.39 9.36 -13.55
C GLY A 125 4.01 10.47 -14.40
N ILE A 126 3.46 11.69 -14.37
CA ILE A 126 4.03 12.85 -15.08
C ILE A 126 5.43 13.17 -14.54
N GLY A 127 5.64 13.15 -13.21
CA GLY A 127 6.94 13.40 -12.61
C GLY A 127 8.02 12.43 -13.11
N MET A 128 7.71 11.14 -13.13
CA MET A 128 8.59 10.08 -13.64
C MET A 128 8.81 10.21 -15.15
N TRP A 129 7.77 10.54 -15.92
CA TRP A 129 7.89 10.78 -17.36
C TRP A 129 8.75 11.99 -17.72
N LEU A 130 8.66 13.08 -16.94
CA LEU A 130 9.56 14.23 -17.08
C LEU A 130 11.01 13.86 -16.75
N ALA A 131 11.24 12.97 -15.78
CA ALA A 131 12.58 12.48 -15.46
C ALA A 131 13.19 11.66 -16.62
N ILE A 132 12.34 10.93 -17.36
CA ILE A 132 12.70 10.20 -18.59
C ILE A 132 13.02 11.19 -19.73
N THR A 133 12.06 12.04 -20.10
CA THR A 133 12.13 12.88 -21.31
C THR A 133 13.23 13.94 -21.24
N SER A 134 13.50 14.48 -20.05
CA SER A 134 14.57 15.47 -19.84
C SER A 134 15.98 14.92 -20.12
N ARG A 135 16.16 13.60 -20.20
CA ARG A 135 17.48 12.96 -20.33
C ARG A 135 17.76 12.34 -21.70
N LYS A 136 16.90 12.56 -22.69
CA LYS A 136 17.05 12.01 -24.07
C LYS A 136 17.41 10.52 -24.05
N LEU A 137 16.58 9.72 -23.39
CA LEU A 137 16.81 8.27 -23.31
C LEU A 137 16.83 7.66 -24.71
N ASN A 138 18.00 7.16 -25.11
CA ASN A 138 18.15 6.36 -26.32
C ASN A 138 17.91 4.89 -25.97
N LEU A 139 16.68 4.57 -25.56
CA LEU A 139 16.29 3.17 -25.38
C LEU A 139 16.31 2.48 -26.74
N THR A 140 16.90 1.28 -26.79
CA THR A 140 16.88 0.46 -28.01
C THR A 140 15.47 -0.06 -28.27
N LEU A 141 15.17 -0.47 -29.50
CA LEU A 141 13.87 -1.07 -29.83
C LEU A 141 13.53 -2.25 -28.91
N LEU A 142 14.52 -3.09 -28.57
CA LEU A 142 14.34 -4.21 -27.64
C LEU A 142 13.97 -3.76 -26.23
N GLN A 143 14.53 -2.65 -25.75
CA GLN A 143 14.17 -2.08 -24.45
C GLN A 143 12.75 -1.53 -24.45
N TRP A 144 12.33 -0.87 -25.53
CA TRP A 144 10.93 -0.45 -25.68
C TRP A 144 9.96 -1.63 -25.78
N LEU A 145 10.33 -2.69 -26.51
CA LEU A 145 9.55 -3.93 -26.56
C LEU A 145 9.45 -4.59 -25.18
N LEU A 146 10.50 -4.54 -24.36
CA LEU A 146 10.47 -5.04 -22.98
C LEU A 146 9.51 -4.22 -22.12
N VAL A 147 9.57 -2.89 -22.19
CA VAL A 147 8.64 -2.00 -21.46
C VAL A 147 7.19 -2.29 -21.87
N LEU A 148 6.93 -2.44 -23.18
CA LEU A 148 5.61 -2.80 -23.70
C LEU A 148 5.18 -4.20 -23.22
N GLY A 149 6.10 -5.17 -23.21
CA GLY A 149 5.84 -6.51 -22.71
C GLY A 149 5.44 -6.53 -21.24
N ILE A 150 6.06 -5.70 -20.40
CA ILE A 150 5.67 -5.53 -18.98
C ILE A 150 4.26 -4.94 -18.87
N ALA A 151 3.94 -3.91 -19.66
CA ALA A 151 2.60 -3.32 -19.67
C ALA A 151 1.53 -4.32 -20.12
N VAL A 152 1.79 -5.10 -21.16
CA VAL A 152 0.87 -6.13 -21.65
C VAL A 152 0.71 -7.24 -20.61
N ALA A 153 1.78 -7.67 -19.95
CA ALA A 153 1.71 -8.67 -18.89
C ALA A 153 0.89 -8.18 -17.69
N GLY A 154 1.09 -6.93 -17.25
CA GLY A 154 0.30 -6.32 -16.19
C GLY A 154 -1.18 -6.21 -16.56
N ALA A 155 -1.48 -5.72 -17.76
CA ALA A 155 -2.86 -5.61 -18.25
C ALA A 155 -3.54 -6.99 -18.34
N GLY A 156 -2.80 -8.00 -18.81
CA GLY A 156 -3.26 -9.38 -18.86
C GLY A 156 -3.57 -9.95 -17.48
N LEU A 157 -2.72 -9.67 -16.48
CA LEU A 157 -2.96 -10.09 -15.10
C LEU A 157 -4.23 -9.42 -14.53
N SER A 158 -4.36 -8.10 -14.66
CA SER A 158 -5.56 -7.37 -14.22
C SER A 158 -6.82 -7.86 -14.94
N TYR A 159 -6.74 -8.16 -16.24
CA TYR A 159 -7.85 -8.72 -17.00
C TYR A 159 -8.28 -10.09 -16.47
N VAL A 160 -7.33 -10.97 -16.15
CA VAL A 160 -7.61 -12.29 -15.57
C VAL A 160 -8.24 -12.17 -14.18
N ILE A 161 -7.74 -11.25 -13.34
CA ILE A 161 -8.31 -10.97 -12.02
C ILE A 161 -9.74 -10.43 -12.17
N TYR A 162 -9.97 -9.48 -13.08
CA TYR A 162 -11.28 -8.86 -13.24
C TYR A 162 -12.34 -9.80 -13.84
N ASN A 163 -11.97 -10.62 -14.83
CA ASN A 163 -12.93 -11.44 -15.59
C ASN A 163 -13.09 -12.87 -15.07
N GLY A 164 -12.43 -13.25 -13.98
CA GLY A 164 -12.69 -14.52 -13.32
C GLY A 164 -12.47 -15.73 -14.20
N VAL A 165 -11.21 -16.06 -14.50
CA VAL A 165 -10.92 -17.48 -14.71
C VAL A 165 -11.05 -18.14 -13.34
N GLY A 166 -12.23 -18.69 -13.06
CA GLY A 166 -12.68 -19.27 -11.79
C GLY A 166 -11.90 -20.49 -11.28
N SER A 167 -10.56 -20.42 -11.29
CA SER A 167 -9.67 -21.50 -10.86
C SER A 167 -8.38 -20.99 -10.18
N THR A 168 -8.17 -19.68 -10.05
CA THR A 168 -6.98 -19.11 -9.38
C THR A 168 -7.15 -18.91 -7.88
N ALA A 169 -8.38 -18.93 -7.35
CA ALA A 169 -8.61 -18.97 -5.90
C ALA A 169 -7.92 -20.19 -5.25
N ALA A 170 -7.80 -21.31 -5.98
CA ALA A 170 -7.11 -22.51 -5.52
C ALA A 170 -5.56 -22.43 -5.59
N LEU A 171 -4.98 -21.43 -6.27
CA LEU A 171 -3.52 -21.29 -6.39
C LEU A 171 -2.90 -20.34 -5.36
N LEU A 172 -3.72 -19.51 -4.70
CA LEU A 172 -3.29 -18.53 -3.70
C LEU A 172 -3.85 -18.79 -2.30
N GLU A 173 -4.67 -19.82 -2.10
CA GLU A 173 -4.83 -20.43 -0.79
C GLU A 173 -3.47 -20.95 -0.32
N ALA A 174 -2.76 -20.12 0.45
CA ALA A 174 -1.67 -20.58 1.28
C ALA A 174 -2.16 -21.81 2.05
N PRO A 175 -1.32 -22.85 2.25
CA PRO A 175 -1.76 -24.03 2.97
C PRO A 175 -2.20 -23.56 4.36
N ALA A 176 -3.51 -23.61 4.61
CA ALA A 176 -4.02 -23.64 5.96
C ALA A 176 -3.20 -24.73 6.63
N ILE A 177 -2.35 -24.36 7.59
CA ILE A 177 -1.72 -25.34 8.45
C ILE A 177 -2.91 -25.98 9.16
N ALA A 178 -3.33 -27.12 8.63
CA ALA A 178 -4.36 -27.94 9.18
C ALA A 178 -3.87 -28.31 10.59
N GLN A 179 -4.41 -27.64 11.59
CA GLN A 179 -4.36 -28.14 12.95
C GLN A 179 -5.34 -29.32 12.98
N GLU A 180 -4.87 -30.47 12.48
CA GLU A 180 -5.47 -31.75 12.81
C GLU A 180 -5.26 -31.94 14.31
N VAL A 181 -6.29 -31.61 15.09
CA VAL A 181 -6.40 -32.12 16.45
C VAL A 181 -6.71 -33.62 16.32
N PRO A 182 -5.86 -34.53 16.83
CA PRO A 182 -6.15 -35.95 16.74
C PRO A 182 -7.40 -36.27 17.55
N ALA A 183 -8.39 -36.87 16.91
CA ALA A 183 -9.54 -37.46 17.58
C ALA A 183 -9.07 -38.66 18.42
N THR A 184 -8.93 -38.48 19.73
CA THR A 184 -8.80 -39.62 20.66
C THR A 184 -10.18 -40.20 20.94
N THR A 185 -10.45 -41.32 20.27
CA THR A 185 -11.41 -42.34 20.69
C THR A 185 -10.93 -43.01 21.97
N SER A 186 -11.68 -42.89 23.06
CA SER A 186 -11.76 -43.95 24.08
C SER A 186 -13.11 -43.93 24.79
N SER A 187 -13.83 -45.03 24.61
CA SER A 187 -15.03 -45.42 25.34
C SER A 187 -14.63 -46.10 26.66
N PRO A 188 -15.37 -45.92 27.77
CA PRO A 188 -15.40 -46.91 28.84
C PRO A 188 -16.79 -47.56 28.98
N ALA A 189 -16.76 -48.88 29.16
CA ALA A 189 -17.89 -49.76 29.47
C ALA A 189 -18.44 -49.53 30.92
N PRO A 190 -19.62 -50.07 31.26
CA PRO A 190 -20.53 -49.50 32.26
C PRO A 190 -20.29 -49.99 33.69
N PHE A 191 -20.38 -49.08 34.66
CA PHE A 191 -20.57 -49.39 36.07
C PHE A 191 -21.99 -49.05 36.52
N THR A 192 -22.59 -49.99 37.24
CA THR A 192 -23.97 -50.01 37.75
C THR A 192 -24.16 -49.05 38.93
N ALA A 193 -25.31 -48.37 38.95
CA ALA A 193 -25.73 -47.41 39.97
C ALA A 193 -26.39 -48.06 41.19
N PRO A 194 -26.32 -47.41 42.37
CA PRO A 194 -27.44 -47.31 43.31
C PRO A 194 -27.83 -45.84 43.63
N PRO A 195 -28.96 -45.58 44.32
CA PRO A 195 -29.94 -44.59 43.90
C PRO A 195 -29.72 -43.16 44.40
N ASN A 196 -30.30 -42.23 43.62
CA ASN A 196 -30.41 -40.79 43.83
C ASN A 196 -30.95 -40.40 45.22
N PRO A 197 -30.51 -39.26 45.76
CA PRO A 197 -31.50 -38.22 46.00
C PRO A 197 -31.04 -36.81 45.57
N SER A 198 -32.06 -36.02 45.17
CA SER A 198 -32.09 -34.57 45.07
C SER A 198 -31.52 -33.93 43.79
N VAL A 199 -32.47 -33.58 42.93
CA VAL A 199 -32.35 -32.77 41.70
C VAL A 199 -31.73 -31.40 42.02
N ALA A 200 -30.61 -31.10 41.37
CA ALA A 200 -30.16 -29.74 41.09
C ALA A 200 -30.44 -29.46 39.60
N PRO A 201 -30.86 -28.24 39.21
CA PRO A 201 -31.26 -27.96 37.84
C PRO A 201 -30.07 -28.01 36.88
N THR A 202 -30.26 -28.74 35.79
CA THR A 202 -29.42 -28.80 34.59
C THR A 202 -29.05 -27.40 34.09
N PRO A 203 -27.78 -27.09 33.80
CA PRO A 203 -27.45 -25.91 33.00
C PRO A 203 -28.10 -26.05 31.63
N ALA A 204 -28.91 -25.07 31.26
CA ALA A 204 -29.56 -25.00 29.96
C ALA A 204 -28.53 -25.12 28.81
N PRO A 205 -28.92 -25.64 27.62
CA PRO A 205 -28.08 -25.60 26.44
C PRO A 205 -27.58 -24.17 26.23
N ILE A 206 -26.27 -24.01 26.07
CA ILE A 206 -25.69 -22.75 25.59
C ILE A 206 -26.32 -22.51 24.23
N ALA A 207 -27.27 -21.57 24.19
CA ALA A 207 -27.79 -21.02 22.96
C ALA A 207 -26.59 -20.54 22.11
N PRO A 208 -26.63 -20.66 20.77
CA PRO A 208 -25.65 -19.98 19.93
C PRO A 208 -25.60 -18.53 20.41
N ALA A 209 -24.39 -18.07 20.73
CA ALA A 209 -24.16 -16.72 21.21
C ALA A 209 -24.92 -15.78 20.28
N ALA A 210 -26.01 -15.21 20.82
CA ALA A 210 -26.77 -14.18 20.15
C ALA A 210 -25.77 -13.11 19.73
N ASP A 211 -25.90 -12.67 18.48
CA ASP A 211 -25.18 -11.55 17.92
C ASP A 211 -24.98 -10.49 19.01
N ALA A 212 -23.73 -10.28 19.40
CA ALA A 212 -23.39 -9.14 20.22
C ALA A 212 -24.02 -7.93 19.50
N PRO A 213 -24.81 -7.09 20.20
CA PRO A 213 -25.45 -5.96 19.54
C PRO A 213 -24.35 -5.16 18.84
N GLN A 214 -24.38 -5.12 17.51
CA GLN A 214 -23.75 -4.01 16.81
C GLN A 214 -24.42 -2.77 17.41
N GLU A 215 -23.67 -2.01 18.20
CA GLU A 215 -24.10 -0.69 18.65
C GLU A 215 -24.23 0.17 17.39
N GLU A 216 -25.41 0.10 16.78
CA GLU A 216 -25.86 0.88 15.64
C GLU A 216 -26.16 2.31 16.10
N ASN A 217 -25.15 3.00 16.62
CA ASN A 217 -25.14 4.45 16.68
C ASN A 217 -24.45 4.95 15.42
N SER A 218 -25.12 4.80 14.28
CA SER A 218 -24.67 5.32 12.99
C SER A 218 -24.75 6.85 12.98
N ASN A 219 -23.81 7.49 13.69
CA ASN A 219 -23.48 8.92 13.59
C ASN A 219 -22.81 9.25 12.25
N ILE A 220 -23.25 8.61 11.16
CA ILE A 220 -22.77 8.89 9.82
C ILE A 220 -23.53 10.13 9.34
N PRO A 221 -22.84 11.24 9.02
CA PRO A 221 -23.51 12.41 8.51
C PRO A 221 -24.24 12.11 7.20
N GLY A 222 -25.47 12.62 7.03
CA GLY A 222 -26.26 12.35 5.81
C GLY A 222 -25.56 12.75 4.50
N TRP A 223 -24.70 13.78 4.53
CA TRP A 223 -23.89 14.17 3.37
C TRP A 223 -22.87 13.11 2.97
N ALA A 224 -22.34 12.34 3.93
CA ALA A 224 -21.38 11.26 3.67
C ALA A 224 -22.07 10.04 3.03
N ASN A 225 -23.33 9.75 3.40
CA ASN A 225 -24.15 8.76 2.71
C ASN A 225 -24.45 9.19 1.28
N ALA A 226 -24.97 10.41 1.10
CA ALA A 226 -25.30 10.94 -0.21
C ALA A 226 -24.09 10.96 -1.16
N MET A 227 -22.90 11.24 -0.64
CA MET A 227 -21.69 11.25 -1.47
C MET A 227 -21.25 9.84 -1.88
N THR A 228 -21.35 8.84 -1.00
CA THR A 228 -21.08 7.43 -1.39
C THR A 228 -22.04 6.99 -2.49
N GLU A 229 -23.35 7.24 -2.33
CA GLU A 229 -24.37 6.90 -3.34
C GLU A 229 -24.13 7.62 -4.68
N GLN A 230 -23.65 8.87 -4.66
CA GLN A 230 -23.31 9.60 -5.87
C GLN A 230 -22.06 9.06 -6.59
N LEU A 231 -21.13 8.45 -5.84
CA LEU A 231 -19.88 7.93 -6.38
C LEU A 231 -19.97 6.47 -6.85
N GLU A 232 -20.89 5.69 -6.27
CA GLU A 232 -21.10 4.27 -6.59
C GLU A 232 -21.21 3.98 -8.10
N PRO A 233 -21.94 4.76 -8.94
CA PRO A 233 -22.00 4.51 -10.38
C PRO A 233 -20.67 4.61 -11.12
N PHE A 234 -19.63 5.17 -10.50
CA PHE A 234 -18.29 5.33 -11.07
C PHE A 234 -17.30 4.23 -10.63
N SER A 235 -17.72 3.26 -9.81
CA SER A 235 -16.84 2.21 -9.27
C SER A 235 -16.03 1.47 -10.33
N ASP A 236 -16.69 0.97 -11.37
CA ASP A 236 -16.02 0.27 -12.46
C ASP A 236 -15.03 1.18 -13.21
N ALA A 237 -15.44 2.43 -13.47
CA ALA A 237 -14.60 3.39 -14.17
C ALA A 237 -13.35 3.76 -13.38
N ILE A 238 -13.49 3.89 -12.06
CA ILE A 238 -12.38 4.17 -11.13
C ILE A 238 -11.46 2.96 -11.02
N SER A 239 -12.02 1.75 -10.93
CA SER A 239 -11.25 0.50 -10.92
C SER A 239 -10.40 0.35 -12.20
N VAL A 240 -10.98 0.63 -13.38
CA VAL A 240 -10.24 0.66 -14.64
C VAL A 240 -9.17 1.76 -14.65
N ALA A 241 -9.47 2.93 -14.07
CA ALA A 241 -8.51 4.03 -13.98
C ALA A 241 -7.32 3.68 -13.09
N TYR A 242 -7.51 2.92 -12.00
CA TYR A 242 -6.43 2.40 -11.17
C TYR A 242 -5.52 1.46 -11.95
N VAL A 243 -6.09 0.47 -12.65
CA VAL A 243 -5.33 -0.43 -13.52
C VAL A 243 -4.53 0.35 -14.56
N ALA A 244 -5.15 1.34 -15.22
CA ALA A 244 -4.45 2.17 -16.19
C ALA A 244 -3.29 2.98 -15.55
N GLY A 245 -3.52 3.52 -14.35
CA GLY A 245 -2.50 4.22 -13.55
C GLY A 245 -1.31 3.32 -13.23
N ASP A 246 -1.57 2.09 -12.79
CA ASP A 246 -0.56 1.09 -12.47
C ASP A 246 0.31 0.76 -13.68
N LEU A 247 -0.30 0.55 -14.84
CA LEU A 247 0.42 0.29 -16.08
C LEU A 247 1.32 1.47 -16.47
N LEU A 248 0.83 2.71 -16.31
CA LEU A 248 1.64 3.91 -16.56
C LEU A 248 2.84 3.98 -15.60
N LEU A 249 2.64 3.70 -14.31
CA LEU A 249 3.73 3.66 -13.33
C LEU A 249 4.74 2.56 -13.63
N LEU A 250 4.29 1.35 -13.97
CA LEU A 250 5.16 0.23 -14.33
C LEU A 250 5.99 0.53 -15.58
N MET A 251 5.38 1.12 -16.61
CA MET A 251 6.11 1.51 -17.81
C MET A 251 7.17 2.58 -17.51
N ALA A 252 6.81 3.59 -16.71
CA ALA A 252 7.73 4.65 -16.31
C ALA A 252 8.88 4.09 -15.45
N ALA A 253 8.57 3.24 -14.47
CA ALA A 253 9.55 2.57 -13.62
C ALA A 253 10.52 1.70 -14.43
N SER A 254 9.99 0.88 -15.33
CA SER A 254 10.78 0.00 -16.20
C SER A 254 11.67 0.80 -17.14
N SER A 255 11.13 1.87 -17.72
CA SER A 255 11.91 2.79 -18.56
C SER A 255 13.05 3.45 -17.79
N LEU A 256 12.81 3.91 -16.55
CA LEU A 256 13.82 4.48 -15.67
C LEU A 256 14.90 3.45 -15.29
N LEU A 257 14.54 2.20 -15.02
CA LEU A 257 15.51 1.15 -14.71
C LEU A 257 16.44 0.86 -15.89
N LEU A 258 15.88 0.71 -17.08
CA LEU A 258 16.65 0.46 -18.30
C LEU A 258 17.53 1.66 -18.68
N ALA A 259 16.98 2.87 -18.55
CA ALA A 259 17.67 4.13 -18.80
C ALA A 259 18.90 4.35 -17.94
N PHE A 260 18.79 4.01 -16.65
CA PHE A 260 19.82 4.28 -15.68
C PHE A 260 20.66 3.07 -15.32
N TRP A 261 20.49 1.93 -16.00
CA TRP A 261 21.22 0.72 -15.64
C TRP A 261 22.75 0.93 -15.65
N GLY A 262 23.40 0.82 -14.49
CA GLY A 262 24.85 0.93 -14.35
C GLY A 262 25.42 2.34 -14.14
N GLY A 263 24.60 3.41 -14.17
CA GLY A 263 25.06 4.79 -13.94
C GLY A 263 25.19 5.19 -12.47
N ARG A 264 26.02 6.18 -12.13
CA ARG A 264 26.10 6.72 -10.75
C ARG A 264 24.79 7.35 -10.25
N PHE A 265 23.98 7.88 -11.16
CA PHE A 265 22.65 8.41 -10.87
C PHE A 265 21.58 7.31 -10.79
N SER A 266 21.95 6.06 -11.02
CA SER A 266 21.00 4.94 -11.07
C SER A 266 20.42 4.58 -9.72
N LEU A 267 21.14 4.82 -8.64
CA LEU A 267 20.74 4.30 -7.34
C LEU A 267 19.41 4.91 -6.88
N SER A 268 19.27 6.23 -6.91
CA SER A 268 18.03 6.91 -6.52
C SER A 268 16.84 6.44 -7.35
N TRP A 269 17.02 6.35 -8.67
CA TRP A 269 15.95 5.95 -9.59
C TRP A 269 15.60 4.47 -9.52
N ARG A 270 16.55 3.60 -9.12
CA ARG A 270 16.26 2.19 -8.79
C ARG A 270 15.35 2.08 -7.58
N PHE A 271 15.55 2.91 -6.55
CA PHE A 271 14.64 2.98 -5.41
C PHE A 271 13.25 3.47 -5.81
N ILE A 272 13.14 4.52 -6.63
CA ILE A 272 11.84 4.99 -7.15
C ILE A 272 11.14 3.90 -7.95
N ALA A 273 11.85 3.21 -8.85
CA ALA A 273 11.27 2.14 -9.65
C ALA A 273 10.87 0.91 -8.82
N ALA A 274 11.68 0.52 -7.83
CA ALA A 274 11.32 -0.52 -6.87
C ALA A 274 10.07 -0.10 -6.06
N GLY A 275 9.96 1.18 -5.69
CA GLY A 275 8.79 1.71 -5.02
C GLY A 275 7.53 1.60 -5.87
N ALA A 276 7.60 2.01 -7.14
CA ALA A 276 6.50 1.86 -8.09
C ALA A 276 6.09 0.40 -8.29
N LEU A 277 7.06 -0.54 -8.32
CA LEU A 277 6.75 -1.98 -8.36
C LEU A 277 6.06 -2.47 -7.08
N CYS A 278 6.51 -2.04 -5.90
CA CYS A 278 5.83 -2.35 -4.64
C CYS A 278 4.39 -1.80 -4.65
N PHE A 279 4.19 -0.58 -5.15
CA PHE A 279 2.86 0.00 -5.27
C PHE A 279 1.95 -0.87 -6.16
N TYR A 280 2.43 -1.25 -7.34
CA TYR A 280 1.70 -2.16 -8.24
C TYR A 280 1.36 -3.51 -7.60
N ILE A 281 2.25 -4.09 -6.81
CA ILE A 281 1.99 -5.36 -6.10
C ILE A 281 0.83 -5.19 -5.11
N ALA A 282 0.82 -4.09 -4.35
CA ALA A 282 -0.24 -3.79 -3.40
C ALA A 282 -1.58 -3.56 -4.12
N ASP A 283 -1.61 -2.76 -5.19
CA ASP A 283 -2.85 -2.50 -5.96
C ASP A 283 -3.36 -3.74 -6.68
N THR A 284 -2.47 -4.59 -7.21
CA THR A 284 -2.86 -5.87 -7.81
C THR A 284 -3.51 -6.79 -6.77
N TRP A 285 -2.95 -6.84 -5.56
CA TRP A 285 -3.56 -7.56 -4.46
C TRP A 285 -4.91 -6.95 -4.08
N PHE A 286 -4.99 -5.63 -3.97
CA PHE A 286 -6.22 -4.94 -3.59
C PHE A 286 -7.35 -5.19 -4.61
N LEU A 287 -7.04 -5.10 -5.91
CA LEU A 287 -7.96 -5.47 -6.99
C LEU A 287 -8.44 -6.92 -6.84
N TYR A 288 -7.54 -7.86 -6.55
CA TYR A 288 -7.93 -9.25 -6.30
C TYR A 288 -8.84 -9.36 -5.08
N ALA A 289 -8.47 -8.71 -3.98
CA ALA A 289 -9.16 -8.80 -2.71
C ALA A 289 -10.59 -8.24 -2.80
N THR A 290 -10.77 -7.07 -3.40
CA THR A 290 -12.10 -6.47 -3.59
C THR A 290 -12.96 -7.23 -4.60
N THR A 291 -12.34 -7.97 -5.54
CA THR A 291 -13.08 -8.78 -6.52
C THR A 291 -13.55 -10.13 -5.95
N TYR A 292 -12.74 -10.78 -5.10
CA TYR A 292 -12.97 -12.18 -4.72
C TYR A 292 -13.23 -12.43 -3.23
N ILE A 293 -12.90 -11.47 -2.36
CA ILE A 293 -13.09 -11.62 -0.92
C ILE A 293 -14.35 -10.84 -0.54
N THR A 294 -15.42 -11.58 -0.22
CA THR A 294 -16.65 -11.00 0.30
C THR A 294 -16.35 -10.22 1.58
N ASP A 295 -16.94 -9.02 1.70
CA ASP A 295 -16.77 -8.13 2.85
C ASP A 295 -15.29 -7.83 3.17
N TYR A 296 -14.47 -7.68 2.13
CA TYR A 296 -13.06 -7.34 2.28
C TYR A 296 -12.88 -6.09 3.14
N GLN A 297 -11.97 -6.19 4.11
CA GLN A 297 -11.48 -5.06 4.89
C GLN A 297 -10.01 -4.83 4.53
N THR A 298 -9.59 -3.57 4.55
CA THR A 298 -8.19 -3.18 4.42
C THR A 298 -7.33 -3.73 5.57
N GLY A 299 -6.03 -3.76 5.34
CA GLY A 299 -5.01 -4.24 6.26
C GLY A 299 -4.59 -5.70 6.03
N ALA A 300 -4.78 -6.27 4.84
CA ALA A 300 -4.22 -7.58 4.52
C ALA A 300 -2.68 -7.53 4.38
N LEU A 301 -2.00 -8.66 4.59
CA LEU A 301 -0.54 -8.74 4.56
C LEU A 301 0.10 -8.09 3.31
N PRO A 302 -0.40 -8.30 2.07
CA PRO A 302 0.23 -7.71 0.90
C PRO A 302 0.09 -6.18 0.81
N GLU A 303 -0.81 -5.54 1.57
CA GLU A 303 -0.93 -4.08 1.59
C GLU A 303 0.29 -3.40 2.24
N VAL A 304 1.13 -4.13 2.99
CA VAL A 304 2.41 -3.61 3.48
C VAL A 304 3.30 -3.09 2.33
N PHE A 305 3.08 -3.55 1.10
CA PHE A 305 3.80 -3.08 -0.07
C PHE A 305 3.50 -1.61 -0.43
N TRP A 306 2.36 -1.03 -0.04
CA TRP A 306 2.14 0.42 -0.12
C TRP A 306 3.13 1.18 0.78
N ILE A 307 3.35 0.68 1.99
CA ILE A 307 4.33 1.24 2.93
C ILE A 307 5.75 1.09 2.37
N PHE A 308 6.08 -0.08 1.81
CA PHE A 308 7.38 -0.28 1.16
C PHE A 308 7.59 0.69 0.00
N SER A 309 6.56 0.92 -0.82
CA SER A 309 6.60 1.92 -1.87
C SER A 309 6.99 3.29 -1.32
N ALA A 310 6.25 3.80 -0.33
CA ALA A 310 6.54 5.11 0.26
C ALA A 310 7.96 5.19 0.86
N CYS A 311 8.41 4.16 1.58
CA CYS A 311 9.77 4.08 2.11
C CYS A 311 10.84 4.09 1.00
N LEU A 312 10.61 3.39 -0.12
CA LEU A 312 11.50 3.36 -1.28
C LEU A 312 11.53 4.73 -1.99
N PHE A 313 10.38 5.40 -2.13
CA PHE A 313 10.32 6.78 -2.63
C PHE A 313 11.08 7.75 -1.73
N ALA A 314 10.94 7.65 -0.41
CA ALA A 314 11.69 8.43 0.57
C ALA A 314 13.22 8.22 0.44
N MET A 315 13.66 6.96 0.30
CA MET A 315 15.08 6.64 0.08
C MET A 315 15.60 7.18 -1.26
N GLY A 316 14.82 7.04 -2.33
CA GLY A 316 15.15 7.60 -3.64
C GLY A 316 15.31 9.13 -3.59
N ALA A 317 14.40 9.83 -2.90
CA ALA A 317 14.49 11.26 -2.67
C ALA A 317 15.73 11.64 -1.83
N ALA A 318 16.04 10.86 -0.79
CA ALA A 318 17.21 11.06 0.05
C ALA A 318 18.52 10.98 -0.74
N LEU A 319 18.66 9.95 -1.56
CA LEU A 319 19.85 9.67 -2.36
C LEU A 319 20.04 10.69 -3.49
N GLU A 320 18.97 11.11 -4.16
CA GLU A 320 19.08 12.14 -5.21
C GLU A 320 19.62 13.46 -4.65
N TYR A 321 19.18 13.84 -3.46
CA TYR A 321 19.65 15.06 -2.80
C TYR A 321 21.15 15.00 -2.51
N ASP A 322 21.64 13.87 -1.99
CA ASP A 322 23.05 13.65 -1.70
C ASP A 322 23.91 13.69 -2.98
N LEU A 323 23.49 12.93 -4.01
CA LEU A 323 24.18 12.89 -5.29
C LEU A 323 24.28 14.26 -5.94
N SER A 324 23.18 15.02 -5.89
CA SER A 324 23.09 16.38 -6.41
C SER A 324 24.03 17.35 -5.69
N GLY A 325 24.12 17.26 -4.36
CA GLY A 325 25.02 18.07 -3.55
C GLY A 325 26.51 17.74 -3.78
N ARG A 326 26.85 16.44 -3.89
CA ARG A 326 28.24 15.99 -4.10
C ARG A 326 28.78 16.33 -5.48
N SER A 327 27.97 16.20 -6.53
CA SER A 327 28.36 16.48 -7.91
C SER A 327 29.02 17.86 -8.08
N ARG A 328 28.50 18.88 -7.39
CA ARG A 328 29.01 20.26 -7.48
C ARG A 328 30.25 20.53 -6.62
N ARG A 329 30.41 19.87 -5.47
CA ARG A 329 31.63 20.00 -4.64
C ARG A 329 32.87 19.53 -5.40
N THR A 330 32.75 18.49 -6.20
CA THR A 330 33.85 17.99 -7.04
C THR A 330 34.20 18.96 -8.17
N SER A 331 33.22 19.65 -8.74
CA SER A 331 33.44 20.70 -9.75
C SER A 331 34.14 21.93 -9.16
N ARG A 332 33.78 22.37 -7.94
CA ARG A 332 34.44 23.51 -7.26
C ARG A 332 35.86 23.25 -6.79
N ARG A 333 36.25 21.98 -6.57
CA ARG A 333 37.64 21.62 -6.18
C ARG A 333 38.62 21.54 -7.37
N ARG A 334 38.12 21.60 -8.60
CA ARG A 334 38.92 21.50 -9.83
C ARG A 334 39.00 22.84 -10.58
N GLY A 335 38.43 23.91 -10.03
CA GLY A 335 38.44 25.25 -10.61
C GLY A 335 39.35 26.18 -9.83
#